data_AF-A0A4U9HWE2-F1
#
_entry.id   AF-A0A4U9HWE2-F1
#
_cell.length_a   1.000
_cell.length_b   1.000
_cell.length_c   1.000
_cell.angle_alpha   90.00
_cell.angle_beta   90.00
_cell.angle_gamma   90.00
#
_symmetry.space_group_name_H-M   'P 1'
#
loop_
_entity.id
_entity.type
_entity.pdbx_description
1 polymer ?
#
loop_
_entity_poly.entity_id
_entity_poly.type
_entity_poly.pdbx_seq_one_letter_code
_entity_poly.pdbx_strand_id
1 'polypeptide(L)' 'MVLGELPRLRDDINGYGPLGRDFIVHVDIPVEVETAWQILRNDVILTEALASRSLL' A
#
# COMPACT_ATOMS: atom_id res chain seq x y z
N MET A 1 4.86 4.80 6.53
CA MET A 1 4.00 3.67 6.94
C MET A 1 3.79 2.75 5.74
N VAL A 2 4.57 1.66 5.64
CA VAL A 2 4.66 0.81 4.43
C VAL A 2 3.30 0.26 3.96
N LEU A 3 2.42 -0.13 4.89
CA LEU A 3 1.08 -0.66 4.57
C LEU A 3 0.15 0.38 3.93
N GLY A 4 0.26 1.65 4.34
CA GLY A 4 -0.55 2.76 3.82
C GLY A 4 0.08 3.51 2.65
N GLU A 5 1.35 3.24 2.36
CA GLU A 5 2.09 3.83 1.24
C GLU A 5 1.94 3.02 -0.04
N LEU A 6 1.92 1.68 0.02
CA LEU A 6 1.79 0.87 -1.19
C LEU A 6 0.50 1.17 -2.00
N PRO A 7 -0.68 1.34 -1.38
CA PRO A 7 -1.89 1.74 -2.11
C PRO A 7 -1.77 3.10 -2.80
N ARG A 8 -0.93 4.01 -2.28
CA ARG A 8 -0.68 5.33 -2.89
C ARG A 8 0.25 5.22 -4.08
N LEU A 9 1.16 4.24 -4.10
CA LEU A 9 2.08 4.02 -5.23
C LEU A 9 1.42 3.33 -6.42
N ARG A 10 0.23 2.74 -6.24
CA ARG A 10 -0.51 2.14 -7.35
C ARG A 10 -0.89 3.20 -8.38
N ASP A 11 -0.83 2.80 -9.63
CA ASP A 11 -1.33 3.62 -10.73
C ASP A 11 -2.77 3.21 -11.05
N ASP A 12 -3.66 3.50 -10.11
CA ASP A 12 -5.10 3.29 -10.24
C ASP A 12 -5.86 4.53 -9.74
N ILE A 13 -7.19 4.52 -9.86
CA ILE A 13 -8.07 5.64 -9.50
C ILE A 13 -7.90 6.15 -8.05
N ASN A 14 -7.40 5.32 -7.13
CA ASN A 14 -7.18 5.68 -5.72
C ASN A 14 -5.72 6.03 -5.42
N GLY A 15 -4.82 5.70 -6.34
CA GLY A 15 -3.39 5.92 -6.20
C GLY A 15 -2.91 7.29 -6.66
N TYR A 16 -1.60 7.52 -6.54
CA TYR A 16 -0.96 8.80 -6.83
C TYR A 16 -0.35 8.85 -8.23
N GLY A 17 -0.38 7.74 -8.97
CA GLY A 17 0.05 7.70 -10.36
C GLY A 17 -0.85 8.49 -11.31
N PRO A 18 -0.48 8.57 -12.61
CA PRO A 18 -1.23 9.29 -13.63
C PRO A 18 -2.70 8.88 -13.80
N LEU A 19 -3.04 7.62 -13.50
CA LEU A 19 -4.42 7.11 -13.56
C LEU A 19 -5.27 7.44 -12.33
N GLY A 20 -4.65 8.01 -11.30
CA GLY A 20 -5.31 8.44 -10.07
C GLY A 20 -5.21 9.94 -9.87
N ARG A 21 -4.29 10.36 -8.99
CA ARG A 21 -4.13 11.76 -8.60
C ARG A 21 -3.07 12.54 -9.37
N ASP A 22 -2.29 11.85 -10.21
CA ASP A 22 -1.22 12.45 -11.02
C ASP A 22 -0.20 13.26 -10.18
N PHE A 23 0.13 12.75 -9.00
CA PHE A 23 1.12 13.36 -8.09
C PHE A 23 2.52 12.75 -8.27
N ILE A 24 2.59 11.51 -8.72
CA ILE A 24 3.84 10.79 -9.01
C ILE A 24 3.76 10.16 -10.40
N VAL A 25 4.92 9.86 -10.97
CA VAL A 25 5.00 9.04 -12.19
C VAL A 25 4.49 7.62 -11.94
N HIS A 26 4.12 6.93 -13.01
CA HIS A 26 3.80 5.50 -12.96
C HIS A 26 4.93 4.72 -12.27
N VAL A 27 4.57 3.84 -11.35
CA VAL A 27 5.49 2.93 -10.64
C VAL A 27 5.06 1.50 -10.90
N ASP A 28 5.93 0.72 -11.52
CA ASP A 28 5.77 -0.73 -11.62
C ASP A 28 6.02 -1.38 -10.26
N ILE A 29 4.99 -2.03 -9.69
CA ILE A 29 5.10 -2.77 -8.43
C ILE A 29 5.39 -4.24 -8.75
N PRO A 30 6.55 -4.78 -8.36
CA PRO A 30 6.87 -6.19 -8.59
C PRO A 30 5.87 -7.13 -7.90
N VAL A 31 5.61 -8.29 -8.51
CA VAL A 31 4.64 -9.26 -7.99
C VAL A 31 5.02 -9.76 -6.60
N GLU A 32 6.31 -9.85 -6.30
CA GLU A 32 6.83 -10.27 -5.00
C GLU A 32 6.51 -9.24 -3.91
N VAL A 33 6.55 -7.96 -4.26
CA VAL A 33 6.20 -6.84 -3.35
C VAL A 33 4.70 -6.82 -3.09
N GLU A 34 3.89 -6.99 -4.14
CA GLU A 34 2.44 -7.09 -4.00
C GLU A 34 2.06 -8.31 -3.14
N THR A 35 2.70 -9.46 -3.37
CA THR A 35 2.49 -10.68 -2.58
C THR A 35 2.85 -10.47 -1.11
N ALA A 36 4.01 -9.86 -0.84
CA ALA A 36 4.43 -9.54 0.52
C ALA A 36 3.43 -8.61 1.22
N TRP A 37 2.90 -7.61 0.51
CA TRP A 37 1.91 -6.70 1.07
C TRP A 37 0.58 -7.39 1.38
N GLN A 38 0.11 -8.30 0.52
CA GLN A 38 -1.08 -9.09 0.78
C GLN A 38 -0.91 -9.99 2.02
N ILE A 39 0.27 -10.59 2.21
CA ILE A 39 0.60 -11.37 3.41
C ILE A 39 0.48 -10.49 4.65
N LEU A 40 1.12 -9.31 4.64
CA LEU A 40 1.09 -8.38 5.78
C LEU A 40 -0.30 -7.85 6.09
N ARG A 41 -1.13 -7.59 5.06
CA ARG A 41 -2.50 -7.11 5.22
C ARG A 41 -3.45 -8.17 5.79
N ASN A 42 -3.22 -9.43 5.44
CA ASN A 42 -4.03 -10.55 5.92
C ASN A 42 -3.58 -11.07 7.30
N ASP A 43 -2.43 -10.59 7.81
CA ASP A 43 -2.01 -10.84 9.18
C ASP A 43 -2.81 -9.93 10.14
N VAL A 44 -3.86 -10.52 10.73
CA VAL A 44 -4.76 -9.85 11.66
C VAL A 44 -4.02 -9.36 12.91
N ILE A 45 -3.07 -10.15 13.43
CA ILE A 45 -2.32 -9.81 14.64
C ILE A 45 -1.44 -8.59 14.38
N LEU A 46 -0.73 -8.58 13.25
CA LEU A 46 0.10 -7.45 12.85
C LEU A 46 -0.75 -6.20 12.57
N THR A 47 -1.86 -6.36 11.87
CA THR A 47 -2.75 -5.25 11.50
C THR A 47 -3.38 -4.61 12.73
N GLU A 48 -3.86 -5.41 13.69
CA GLU A 48 -4.38 -4.92 14.97
C GLU A 48 -3.29 -4.27 15.83
N ALA A 49 -2.07 -4.82 15.85
CA ALA A 49 -0.94 -4.23 16.55
C ALA A 49 -0.53 -2.86 15.98
N LEU A 50 -0.63 -2.67 14.65
CA LEU A 50 -0.34 -1.40 14.00
C LEU A 50 -1.47 -0.38 14.20
N ALA A 51 -2.73 -0.82 14.17
CA ALA A 51 -3.90 0.03 14.42
C ALA A 51 -3.94 0.53 15.87
N SER A 52 -3.69 -0.37 16.84
CA SER A 52 -3.69 -0.02 18.27
C SER A 52 -2.60 0.97 18.67
N ARG A 53 -1.51 1.05 17.88
CA ARG A 53 -0.41 2.00 18.09
C ARG A 53 -0.61 3.36 17.41
N SER A 54 -1.79 3.64 16.84
CA SER A 54 -2.09 4.86 16.06
C SER A 54 -1.13 5.10 14.90
N LEU A 55 -0.62 4.03 14.30
CA LEU A 55 0.29 4.11 13.16
C LEU A 55 -0.46 4.03 11.83
N LEU A 56 -1.69 3.54 11.81
CA LEU A 56 -2.59 3.54 10.65
C LEU A 56 -3.51 4.76 10.63
#